data_AF-A0A8S4FWY1-F1
#
_entry.id   AF-A0A8S4FWY1-F1
#
_cell.length_a   1.000
_cell.length_b   1.000
_cell.length_c   1.000
_cell.angle_alpha   90.00
_cell.angle_beta   90.00
_cell.angle_gamma   90.00
#
_symmetry.space_group_name_H-M   'P 1'
#
loop_
_entity.id
_entity.type
_entity.pdbx_description
1 polymer ?
#
loop_
_entity_poly.entity_id
_entity_poly.type
_entity_poly.pdbx_seq_one_letter_code
_entity_poly.pdbx_strand_id
1 'polypeptide(L)'
;MSIADLIQAAEFIERRDRVLFVAEAEHGYASTRPSERSPRRPKTKKSQGSRTTHNELEKNRRAHLRSCLEKLKDMVPLGPEASRHTTLGLLTKAKRFIKSLEEREKRHSSHKEQLSREQRYLRRRLAQLRASPAPPARPPLPHTARRLAQQPRVLVGRLHG
;
A
#
# COMPACT_ATOMS: atom_id res chain seq x y z
N MET A 1 37.97 34.97 -19.20
CA MET A 1 38.83 34.59 -18.05
C MET A 1 39.79 33.54 -18.55
N SER A 2 41.08 33.80 -18.46
CA SER A 2 42.08 32.85 -18.97
C SER A 2 42.38 31.79 -17.91
N ILE A 3 42.76 30.59 -18.35
CA ILE A 3 43.12 29.48 -17.44
C ILE A 3 44.32 29.87 -16.57
N ALA A 4 45.22 30.72 -17.08
CA ALA A 4 46.35 31.25 -16.34
C ALA A 4 45.91 32.07 -15.10
N ASP A 5 44.82 32.86 -15.23
CA ASP A 5 44.28 33.64 -14.12
C ASP A 5 43.72 32.75 -13.01
N LEU A 6 43.09 31.62 -13.36
CA LEU A 6 42.57 30.66 -12.40
C LEU A 6 43.70 29.91 -11.68
N ILE A 7 44.76 29.52 -12.39
CA ILE A 7 45.91 28.84 -11.80
C ILE A 7 46.64 29.78 -10.83
N GLN A 8 46.86 31.03 -11.23
CA GLN A 8 47.48 32.04 -10.37
C GLN A 8 46.64 32.34 -9.12
N ALA A 9 45.31 32.35 -9.26
CA ALA A 9 44.39 32.50 -8.12
C ALA A 9 44.39 31.26 -7.20
N ALA A 10 44.49 30.05 -7.77
CA ALA A 10 44.54 28.81 -6.99
C ALA A 10 45.83 28.73 -6.15
N GLU A 11 46.98 29.04 -6.74
CA GLU A 11 48.25 29.09 -6.02
C GLU A 11 48.25 30.15 -4.91
N PHE A 12 47.59 31.28 -5.13
CA PHE A 12 47.46 32.33 -4.12
C PHE A 12 46.61 31.89 -2.92
N ILE A 13 45.52 31.15 -3.16
CA ILE A 13 44.68 30.61 -2.09
C ILE A 13 45.46 29.56 -1.28
N GLU A 14 46.20 28.69 -1.96
CA GLU A 14 46.94 27.61 -1.32
C GLU A 14 48.12 28.12 -0.45
N ARG A 15 48.85 29.14 -0.92
CA ARG A 15 49.89 29.81 -0.09
C ARG A 15 49.29 30.46 1.15
N ARG A 16 48.12 31.08 1.01
CA ARG A 16 47.42 31.75 2.11
C ARG A 16 46.91 30.77 3.15
N ASP A 17 46.37 29.63 2.72
CA ASP A 17 45.88 28.60 3.63
C ASP A 17 47.02 27.88 4.36
N ARG A 18 48.20 27.71 3.73
CA ARG A 18 49.40 27.21 4.41
C ARG A 18 49.91 28.21 5.47
N VAL A 19 49.95 29.51 5.16
CA VAL A 19 50.36 30.55 6.12
C VAL A 19 49.38 30.66 7.29
N LEU A 20 48.07 30.49 7.04
CA LEU A 20 47.04 30.49 8.07
C LEU A 20 47.12 29.24 8.96
N PHE A 21 47.36 28.05 8.36
CA PHE A 21 47.52 26.79 9.08
C PHE A 21 48.76 26.79 9.98
N VAL A 22 49.88 27.38 9.53
CA VAL A 22 51.09 27.55 10.34
C VAL A 22 50.85 28.54 11.49
N ALA A 23 50.13 29.63 11.25
CA ALA A 23 49.81 30.63 12.28
C ALA A 23 48.86 30.10 13.38
N GLU A 24 47.92 29.23 13.01
CA GLU A 24 46.98 28.58 13.96
C GLU A 24 47.65 27.47 14.79
N ALA A 25 48.67 26.79 14.25
CA ALA A 25 49.38 25.72 14.96
C ALA A 25 50.32 26.22 16.07
N GLU A 26 50.76 27.49 16.02
CA GLU A 26 51.74 28.03 16.99
C GLU A 26 51.14 28.78 18.18
N HIS A 27 49.83 29.09 18.19
CA HIS A 27 49.27 30.01 19.18
C HIS A 27 48.25 29.35 20.12
N GLY A 28 48.79 28.57 21.06
CA GLY A 28 48.11 28.23 22.31
C GLY A 28 48.06 29.44 23.24
N TYR A 29 46.84 29.78 23.69
CA TYR A 29 46.47 30.62 24.83
C TYR A 29 47.19 31.98 25.04
N ALA A 30 46.38 33.05 24.98
CA ALA A 30 46.59 34.41 25.51
C ALA A 30 47.36 35.42 24.64
N SER A 31 46.67 36.48 24.17
CA SER A 31 46.72 37.82 24.78
C SER A 31 46.20 38.91 23.83
N THR A 32 45.93 40.07 24.42
CA THR A 32 45.24 41.27 23.96
C THR A 32 45.75 41.91 22.65
N ARG A 33 44.79 42.38 21.85
CA ARG A 33 44.98 43.18 20.63
C ARG A 33 45.78 44.47 20.88
N PRO A 34 46.56 44.96 19.88
CA PRO A 34 46.67 46.37 19.61
C PRO A 34 45.81 46.77 18.40
N SER A 35 45.25 47.97 18.48
CA SER A 35 44.52 48.65 17.41
C SER A 35 45.51 49.20 16.39
N GLU A 36 45.56 48.63 15.19
CA GLU A 36 46.15 49.23 13.99
C GLU A 36 45.17 49.08 12.82
N ARG A 37 45.01 50.16 12.05
CA ARG A 37 43.93 50.38 11.08
C ARG A 37 44.11 49.46 9.87
N SER A 38 43.42 48.32 9.84
CA SER A 38 43.27 47.52 8.62
C SER A 38 42.00 47.93 7.86
N PRO A 39 42.05 48.17 6.54
CA PRO A 39 40.89 48.59 5.77
C PRO A 39 39.82 47.51 5.92
N ARG A 40 38.68 47.91 6.49
CA ARG A 40 37.52 47.05 6.63
C ARG A 40 37.22 46.47 5.25
N ARG A 41 37.58 45.20 5.03
CA ARG A 41 36.94 44.36 4.01
C ARG A 41 35.44 44.64 4.17
N PRO A 42 34.74 45.16 3.16
CA PRO A 42 33.30 45.24 3.26
C PRO A 42 32.85 43.80 3.40
N LYS A 43 32.50 43.37 4.62
CA LYS A 43 31.67 42.21 4.84
C LYS A 43 30.43 42.52 4.04
N THR A 44 30.38 41.98 2.83
CA THR A 44 29.22 42.07 1.97
C THR A 44 28.06 41.65 2.83
N LYS A 45 27.16 42.61 3.05
CA LYS A 45 25.97 42.50 3.86
C LYS A 45 25.00 41.56 3.14
N LYS A 46 25.36 40.28 3.06
CA LYS A 46 24.59 39.17 2.49
C LYS A 46 24.37 38.15 3.60
N SER A 47 23.71 38.55 4.68
CA SER A 47 23.34 37.61 5.75
C SER A 47 21.92 37.80 6.26
N GLN A 48 21.31 38.97 6.04
CA GLN A 48 19.95 39.22 6.51
C GLN A 48 18.91 38.59 5.56
N GLY A 49 19.07 38.78 4.24
CA GLY A 49 18.18 38.17 3.23
C GLY A 49 18.27 36.65 3.12
N SER A 50 19.46 36.06 3.37
CA SER A 50 19.65 34.60 3.36
C SER A 50 19.00 33.91 4.57
N ARG A 51 19.00 34.57 5.73
CA ARG A 51 18.34 34.06 6.93
C ARG A 51 16.81 34.15 6.83
N THR A 52 16.29 35.22 6.23
CA THR A 52 14.83 35.38 6.05
C THR A 52 14.29 34.37 5.05
N THR A 53 14.95 34.18 3.90
CA THR A 53 14.55 33.15 2.92
C THR A 53 14.65 31.73 3.50
N HIS A 54 15.72 31.41 4.23
CA HIS A 54 15.83 30.13 4.93
C HIS A 54 14.66 29.89 5.91
N ASN A 55 14.29 30.91 6.70
CA ASN A 55 13.19 30.80 7.65
C ASN A 55 11.83 30.63 6.97
N GLU A 56 11.61 31.30 5.83
CA GLU A 56 10.40 31.12 5.03
C GLU A 56 10.30 29.70 4.47
N LEU A 57 11.39 29.17 3.92
CA LEU A 57 11.45 27.79 3.43
C LEU A 57 11.18 26.78 4.55
N GLU A 58 11.79 26.97 5.73
CA GLU A 58 11.55 26.08 6.87
C GLU A 58 10.12 26.18 7.41
N LYS A 59 9.52 27.38 7.42
CA LYS A 59 8.09 27.56 7.76
C LYS A 59 7.20 26.80 6.78
N ASN A 60 7.45 26.93 5.46
CA ASN A 60 6.69 26.22 4.44
C ASN A 60 6.84 24.70 4.59
N ARG A 61 8.08 24.21 4.77
CA ARG A 61 8.36 22.79 5.03
C ARG A 61 7.61 22.27 6.26
N ARG A 62 7.58 23.03 7.36
CA ARG A 62 6.84 22.67 8.57
C ARG A 62 5.32 22.69 8.36
N ALA A 63 4.80 23.63 7.57
CA ALA A 63 3.39 23.66 7.21
C ALA A 63 3.00 22.41 6.41
N HIS A 64 3.80 22.06 5.40
CA HIS A 64 3.58 20.84 4.61
C HIS A 64 3.63 19.57 5.48
N LEU A 65 4.61 19.46 6.38
CA LEU A 65 4.70 18.33 7.30
C LEU A 65 3.43 18.20 8.17
N ARG A 66 2.90 19.30 8.70
CA ARG A 66 1.65 19.28 9.46
C ARG A 66 0.49 18.76 8.61
N SER A 67 0.34 19.24 7.38
CA SER A 67 -0.69 18.76 6.46
C SER A 67 -0.58 17.25 6.18
N CYS A 68 0.65 16.72 6.03
CA CYS A 68 0.87 15.29 5.87
C CYS A 68 0.47 14.49 7.12
N LEU A 69 0.78 15.00 8.31
CA LEU A 69 0.42 14.35 9.58
C LEU A 69 -1.10 14.35 9.80
N GLU A 70 -1.81 15.43 9.47
CA GLU A 70 -3.28 15.45 9.55
C GLU A 70 -3.91 14.43 8.58
N LYS A 71 -3.43 14.34 7.32
CA LYS A 71 -3.89 13.28 6.40
C LYS A 71 -3.64 11.87 6.93
N LEU A 72 -2.49 11.65 7.57
CA LEU A 72 -2.18 10.35 8.19
C LEU A 72 -3.17 10.04 9.32
N LYS A 73 -3.59 11.07 10.06
CA LYS A 73 -4.53 10.97 11.17
C LYS A 73 -5.91 10.47 10.73
N ASP A 74 -6.37 10.88 9.56
CA ASP A 74 -7.65 10.46 8.99
C ASP A 74 -7.65 8.98 8.58
N MET A 75 -6.50 8.45 8.17
CA MET A 75 -6.37 7.05 7.72
C MET A 75 -6.17 6.06 8.87
N VAL A 76 -5.58 6.51 9.98
CA VAL A 76 -5.27 5.63 11.12
C VAL A 76 -6.44 5.67 12.11
N PRO A 77 -6.96 4.52 12.56
CA PRO A 77 -8.03 4.48 13.56
C PRO A 77 -7.49 4.91 14.94
N LEU A 78 -7.44 6.21 15.18
CA LEU A 78 -6.83 6.79 16.37
C LEU A 78 -7.74 6.76 17.60
N GLY A 79 -9.05 6.55 17.42
CA GLY A 79 -10.04 6.59 18.50
C GLY A 79 -10.31 8.03 18.98
N PRO A 80 -10.98 8.20 20.13
CA PRO A 80 -11.38 9.52 20.66
C PRO A 80 -10.20 10.44 20.97
N GLU A 81 -8.99 9.90 21.11
CA GLU A 81 -7.79 10.69 21.39
C GLU A 81 -7.18 11.36 20.15
N ALA A 82 -7.78 11.26 18.95
CA ALA A 82 -7.21 11.76 17.69
C ALA A 82 -6.62 13.18 17.82
N SER A 83 -7.29 14.09 18.52
CA SER A 83 -6.85 15.48 18.72
C SER A 83 -5.54 15.64 19.54
N ARG A 84 -5.23 14.72 20.46
CA ARG A 84 -4.10 14.82 21.42
C ARG A 84 -2.88 13.96 21.07
N HIS A 85 -2.88 13.24 19.96
CA HIS A 85 -1.78 12.32 19.64
C HIS A 85 -0.48 13.08 19.34
N THR A 86 0.62 12.60 19.95
CA THR A 86 1.98 13.05 19.61
C THR A 86 2.40 12.50 18.25
N THR A 87 3.34 13.16 17.55
CA THR A 87 3.86 12.69 16.26
C THR A 87 4.40 11.27 16.34
N LEU A 88 5.16 10.96 17.40
CA LEU A 88 5.70 9.60 17.60
C LEU A 88 4.60 8.57 17.85
N GLY A 89 3.58 8.93 18.64
CA GLY A 89 2.43 8.06 18.90
C GLY A 89 1.65 7.74 17.63
N LEU A 90 1.42 8.74 16.79
CA LEU A 90 0.79 8.58 15.48
C LEU A 90 1.58 7.62 14.59
N LEU A 91 2.89 7.85 14.42
CA LEU A 91 3.74 7.02 13.57
C LEU A 91 3.81 5.56 14.08
N THR A 92 3.90 5.36 15.40
CA THR A 92 3.91 4.04 16.01
C THR A 92 2.59 3.30 15.78
N LYS A 93 1.46 4.01 15.87
CA LYS A 93 0.13 3.42 15.64
C LYS A 93 -0.12 3.15 14.15
N ALA A 94 0.32 4.04 13.26
CA ALA A 94 0.29 3.82 11.82
C ALA A 94 1.06 2.56 11.41
N LYS A 95 2.28 2.39 11.93
CA LYS A 95 3.09 1.19 11.68
C LYS A 95 2.37 -0.09 12.14
N ARG A 96 1.73 -0.06 13.31
CA ARG A 96 0.93 -1.19 13.80
C ARG A 96 -0.32 -1.43 12.96
N PHE A 97 -0.97 -0.37 12.51
CA PHE A 97 -2.17 -0.46 11.70
C PHE A 97 -1.88 -1.13 10.34
N ILE A 98 -0.78 -0.76 9.67
CA ILE A 98 -0.33 -1.42 8.43
C ILE A 98 -0.16 -2.92 8.66
N LYS A 99 0.56 -3.33 9.71
CA LYS A 99 0.73 -4.77 10.03
C LYS A 99 -0.59 -5.50 10.27
N SER A 100 -1.53 -4.85 10.95
CA SER A 100 -2.86 -5.42 11.20
C SER A 100 -3.68 -5.55 9.91
N LEU A 101 -3.56 -4.59 8.99
CA LEU A 101 -4.19 -4.66 7.67
C LEU A 101 -3.64 -5.83 6.86
N GLU A 102 -2.31 -5.99 6.79
CA GLU A 102 -1.64 -7.09 6.10
C GLU A 102 -2.07 -8.46 6.66
N GLU A 103 -2.13 -8.60 7.99
CA GLU A 103 -2.58 -9.84 8.61
C GLU A 103 -4.05 -10.15 8.30
N ARG A 104 -4.90 -9.13 8.34
CA ARG A 104 -6.32 -9.26 8.01
C ARG A 104 -6.53 -9.64 6.55
N GLU A 105 -5.79 -9.02 5.64
CA GLU A 105 -5.80 -9.37 4.22
C GLU A 105 -5.39 -10.84 4.01
N LYS A 106 -4.32 -11.29 4.67
CA LYS A 106 -3.90 -12.70 4.62
C LYS A 106 -5.01 -13.65 5.08
N ARG A 107 -5.64 -13.37 6.22
CA ARG A 107 -6.76 -14.19 6.76
C ARG A 107 -7.95 -14.22 5.80
N HIS A 108 -8.32 -13.07 5.23
CA HIS A 108 -9.42 -13.00 4.25
C HIS A 108 -9.09 -13.76 2.96
N SER A 109 -7.85 -13.67 2.49
CA SER A 109 -7.38 -14.43 1.32
C SER A 109 -7.49 -15.95 1.56
N SER A 110 -6.99 -16.44 2.69
CA SER A 110 -7.11 -17.86 3.06
C SER A 110 -8.57 -18.31 3.20
N HIS A 111 -9.42 -17.49 3.81
CA HIS A 111 -10.84 -17.82 3.95
C HIS A 111 -11.53 -17.87 2.58
N LYS A 112 -11.25 -16.91 1.68
CA LYS A 112 -11.76 -16.93 0.30
C LYS A 112 -11.31 -18.18 -0.44
N GLU A 113 -10.07 -18.61 -0.26
CA GLU A 113 -9.55 -19.85 -0.86
C GLU A 113 -10.29 -21.08 -0.34
N GLN A 114 -10.49 -21.19 0.98
CA GLN A 114 -11.24 -22.28 1.58
C GLN A 114 -12.66 -22.35 1.02
N LEU A 115 -13.38 -21.23 1.00
CA LEU A 115 -14.74 -21.16 0.44
C LEU A 115 -14.77 -21.53 -1.04
N SER A 116 -13.76 -21.14 -1.82
CA SER A 116 -13.62 -21.52 -3.23
C SER A 116 -13.43 -23.04 -3.40
N ARG A 117 -12.64 -23.68 -2.53
CA ARG A 117 -12.45 -25.13 -2.50
C ARG A 117 -13.75 -25.85 -2.13
N GLU A 118 -14.44 -25.38 -1.09
CA GLU A 118 -15.74 -25.92 -0.66
C GLU A 118 -16.80 -25.77 -1.75
N GLN A 119 -16.91 -24.60 -2.37
CA GLN A 119 -17.82 -24.35 -3.49
C GLN A 119 -17.54 -25.32 -4.65
N ARG A 120 -16.27 -25.54 -4.99
CA ARG A 120 -15.88 -26.51 -6.04
C ARG A 120 -16.28 -27.93 -5.66
N TYR A 121 -16.04 -28.34 -4.42
CA TYR A 121 -16.44 -29.66 -3.92
C TYR A 121 -17.96 -29.86 -3.99
N LEU A 122 -18.74 -28.92 -3.45
CA LEU A 122 -20.20 -28.97 -3.44
C LEU A 122 -20.77 -28.98 -4.86
N ARG A 123 -20.22 -28.19 -5.79
CA ARG A 123 -20.61 -28.23 -7.21
C ARG A 123 -20.37 -29.60 -7.84
N ARG A 124 -19.24 -30.25 -7.55
CA ARG A 124 -18.95 -31.61 -8.03
C ARG A 124 -19.90 -32.63 -7.43
N ARG A 125 -20.17 -32.56 -6.11
CA ARG A 125 -21.11 -33.46 -5.42
C ARG A 125 -22.52 -33.32 -5.98
N LEU A 126 -22.97 -32.09 -6.23
CA LEU A 126 -24.27 -31.82 -6.83
C LEU A 126 -24.35 -32.34 -8.28
N ALA A 127 -23.29 -32.21 -9.07
CA ALA A 127 -23.22 -32.80 -10.41
C ALA A 127 -23.30 -34.33 -10.37
N GLN A 128 -22.61 -34.99 -9.43
CA GLN A 128 -22.69 -36.45 -9.24
C GLN A 128 -24.10 -36.91 -8.85
N LEU A 129 -24.76 -36.20 -7.93
CA LEU A 129 -26.13 -36.53 -7.51
C LEU A 129 -27.13 -36.33 -8.65
N ARG A 130 -26.94 -35.32 -9.51
CA ARG A 130 -27.75 -35.11 -10.72
C ARG A 130 -27.46 -36.11 -11.83
N ALA A 131 -26.23 -36.60 -11.91
CA ALA A 131 -25.81 -37.62 -12.88
C ALA A 131 -26.11 -39.05 -12.42
N SER A 132 -26.53 -39.24 -11.16
CA SER A 132 -27.04 -40.53 -10.70
C SER A 132 -28.32 -40.81 -11.47
N PRO A 133 -28.35 -41.85 -12.34
CA PRO A 133 -29.48 -42.09 -13.20
C PRO A 133 -30.68 -42.41 -12.32
N ALA A 134 -31.82 -41.79 -12.63
CA ALA A 134 -33.10 -42.31 -12.19
C ALA A 134 -33.10 -43.83 -12.43
N PRO A 135 -33.56 -44.66 -11.47
CA PRO A 135 -33.60 -46.10 -11.65
C PRO A 135 -34.28 -46.39 -13.00
N PRO A 136 -33.76 -47.36 -13.79
CA PRO A 136 -34.21 -47.57 -15.16
C PRO A 136 -35.73 -47.65 -15.15
N ALA A 137 -36.36 -46.76 -15.90
CA ALA A 137 -37.80 -46.78 -16.11
C ALA A 137 -38.18 -48.23 -16.43
N ARG A 138 -39.04 -48.80 -15.58
CA ARG A 138 -39.51 -50.19 -15.72
C ARG A 138 -39.89 -50.39 -17.19
N PRO A 139 -39.40 -51.47 -17.85
CA PRO A 139 -39.77 -51.72 -19.23
C PRO A 139 -41.29 -51.76 -19.33
N PRO A 140 -41.89 -51.18 -20.40
CA PRO A 140 -43.34 -51.25 -20.58
C PRO A 140 -43.72 -52.73 -20.63
N LEU A 141 -44.66 -53.11 -19.75
CA LEU A 141 -45.20 -54.46 -19.72
C LEU A 141 -45.74 -54.79 -21.13
N PRO A 142 -45.49 -55.98 -21.68
CA PRO A 142 -46.03 -56.36 -22.96
C PRO A 142 -47.56 -56.32 -22.84
N HIS A 143 -48.18 -55.38 -23.55
CA HIS A 143 -49.62 -55.38 -23.73
C HIS A 143 -49.99 -56.75 -24.31
N THR A 144 -50.65 -57.53 -23.45
CA THR A 144 -51.47 -58.70 -23.73
C THR A 144 -51.55 -59.02 -25.22
N ALA A 145 -50.93 -60.14 -25.61
CA ALA A 145 -51.20 -60.82 -26.86
C ALA A 145 -52.72 -60.93 -27.04
N ARG A 146 -53.29 -60.00 -27.80
CA ARG A 146 -54.68 -60.04 -28.25
C ARG A 146 -54.71 -61.01 -29.42
N ARG A 147 -54.55 -62.30 -29.14
CA ARG A 147 -54.77 -63.36 -30.12
C ARG A 147 -55.60 -64.47 -29.47
N LEU A 148 -56.72 -64.73 -30.14
CA LEU A 148 -57.52 -65.96 -30.15
C LEU A 148 -58.41 -66.20 -28.92
N ALA A 149 -59.71 -65.92 -29.10
CA ALA A 149 -60.74 -66.96 -29.24
C ALA A 149 -62.09 -66.44 -28.73
N GLN A 150 -62.88 -65.81 -29.61
CA GLN A 150 -64.33 -65.73 -29.45
C GLN A 150 -64.98 -65.94 -30.82
N GLN A 151 -65.21 -67.21 -31.13
CA GLN A 151 -66.41 -67.64 -31.82
C GLN A 151 -67.11 -68.57 -30.83
N PRO A 152 -68.41 -68.36 -30.59
CA PRO A 152 -69.29 -69.46 -30.94
C PRO A 152 -70.48 -68.99 -31.76
N ARG A 153 -70.74 -69.79 -32.79
CA ARG A 153 -72.00 -69.87 -33.52
C ARG A 153 -73.14 -70.11 -32.52
N VAL A 154 -74.21 -69.34 -32.63
CA VAL A 154 -75.50 -69.76 -32.09
C VAL A 154 -76.57 -69.60 -33.15
N LEU A 155 -77.24 -70.72 -33.36
CA LEU A 155 -78.32 -70.98 -34.30
C LEU A 155 -79.57 -70.15 -33.95
N VAL A 156 -80.17 -69.60 -34.99
CA VAL A 156 -81.60 -69.63 -35.35
C VAL A 156 -82.61 -70.03 -34.26
N GLY A 157 -83.56 -69.14 -33.99
CA GLY A 157 -84.89 -69.41 -33.40
C GLY A 157 -85.56 -68.08 -33.03
N ARG A 158 -86.41 -67.45 -33.87
CA ARG A 158 -87.80 -67.74 -34.26
C ARG A 158 -88.81 -67.63 -33.08
N LEU A 159 -89.91 -66.90 -33.37
CA LEU A 159 -91.24 -66.81 -32.69
C LEU A 159 -91.38 -65.60 -31.74
N HIS A 160 -92.09 -64.53 -32.15
CA HIS A 160 -93.55 -64.29 -32.15
C HIS A 160 -94.13 -64.03 -30.74
N GLY A 161 -94.89 -62.92 -30.62
CA GLY A 161 -95.73 -62.58 -29.48
C GLY A 161 -95.78 -61.10 -29.20
#